data_AF-A0A7R9UPN8-F1
#
_entry.id   AF-A0A7R9UPN8-F1
#
_cell.length_a   1.000
_cell.length_b   1.000
_cell.length_c   1.000
_cell.angle_alpha   90.00
_cell.angle_beta   90.00
_cell.angle_gamma   90.00
#
_symmetry.space_group_name_H-M   'P 1'
#
loop_
_entity.id
_entity.type
_entity.pdbx_description
1 polymer ?
#
loop_
_entity_poly.entity_id
_entity_poly.type
_entity_poly.pdbx_seq_one_letter_code
_entity_poly.pdbx_strand_id
1 'polypeptide(L)'
;AHAERGFATLGSGLLHAIQLTRGVSHALDMHGYAGLASRRVPRQVQLSAYAADGSASYRRHADACSDSFLDLGLLEWLRLRDYRERTLTAILYLNSPSWAEQGAAAPGSDAGSGGALRCFHAKGFTDIVPRGGTLVILDAKVIEHEVRPSAGATRFAITSWVISDSAT
;
A
#
# COMPACT_ATOMS: atom_id res chain seq x y z
N ALA A 1 -27.63 -25.43 14.10
CA ALA A 1 -26.24 -25.79 14.44
C ALA A 1 -25.31 -24.91 13.61
N HIS A 2 -24.63 -23.95 14.22
CA HIS A 2 -23.58 -23.17 13.53
C HIS A 2 -22.31 -24.01 13.52
N ALA A 3 -21.90 -24.49 12.35
CA ALA A 3 -20.59 -25.09 12.19
C ALA A 3 -19.54 -24.00 12.48
N GLU A 4 -18.70 -24.21 13.48
CA GLU A 4 -17.51 -23.39 13.71
C GLU A 4 -16.67 -23.45 12.43
N ARG A 5 -16.56 -22.31 11.74
CA ARG A 5 -15.59 -22.16 10.66
C ARG A 5 -14.21 -22.14 11.31
N GLY A 6 -13.59 -23.30 11.40
CA GLY A 6 -12.18 -23.39 11.75
C GLY A 6 -11.38 -22.54 10.76
N PHE A 7 -10.75 -21.48 11.25
CA PHE A 7 -9.82 -20.72 10.42
C PHE A 7 -8.59 -21.58 10.21
N ALA A 8 -8.22 -21.80 8.94
CA ALA A 8 -6.95 -22.41 8.62
C ALA A 8 -5.82 -21.56 9.22
N THR A 9 -4.80 -22.21 9.77
CA THR A 9 -3.58 -21.53 10.22
C THR A 9 -2.99 -20.74 9.06
N LEU A 10 -2.62 -19.49 9.32
CA LEU A 10 -1.90 -18.68 8.34
C LEU A 10 -0.58 -19.40 8.00
N GLY A 11 -0.32 -19.58 6.71
CA GLY A 11 0.97 -20.12 6.26
C GLY A 11 2.12 -19.23 6.74
N SER A 12 3.25 -19.84 7.07
CA SER A 12 4.45 -19.15 7.60
C SER A 12 4.92 -18.01 6.70
N GLY A 13 4.84 -18.17 5.38
CA GLY A 13 5.21 -17.12 4.41
C GLY A 13 4.37 -15.86 4.55
N LEU A 14 3.05 -15.99 4.73
CA LEU A 14 2.16 -14.85 4.92
C LEU A 14 2.43 -14.14 6.26
N LEU A 15 2.71 -14.92 7.31
CA LEU A 15 3.09 -14.36 8.60
C LEU A 15 4.38 -13.54 8.50
N HIS A 16 5.40 -14.04 7.81
CA HIS A 16 6.65 -13.30 7.58
C HIS A 16 6.42 -12.02 6.76
N ALA A 17 5.57 -12.07 5.74
CA ALA A 17 5.22 -10.89 4.93
C ALA A 17 4.55 -9.79 5.79
N ILE A 18 3.64 -10.18 6.68
CA ILE A 18 2.99 -9.27 7.65
C ILE A 18 4.03 -8.68 8.60
N GLN A 19 4.90 -9.52 9.18
CA GLN A 19 5.94 -9.08 10.10
C GLN A 19 6.93 -8.13 9.44
N LEU A 20 7.39 -8.44 8.22
CA LEU A 20 8.30 -7.60 7.45
C LEU A 20 7.69 -6.23 7.19
N THR A 21 6.45 -6.18 6.71
CA THR A 21 5.76 -4.92 6.40
C THR A 21 5.56 -4.07 7.66
N ARG A 22 5.27 -4.69 8.80
CA ARG A 22 5.14 -4.00 10.10
C ARG A 22 6.49 -3.58 10.69
N GLY A 23 7.55 -4.32 10.40
CA GLY A 23 8.92 -4.02 10.84
C GLY A 23 9.52 -2.77 10.21
N VAL A 24 8.92 -2.25 9.13
CA VAL A 24 9.39 -1.03 8.45
C VAL A 24 9.51 0.16 9.39
N SER A 25 8.50 0.42 10.23
CA SER A 25 8.58 1.54 11.18
C SER A 25 9.76 1.37 12.13
N HIS A 26 9.94 0.16 12.70
CA HIS A 26 11.04 -0.11 13.61
C HIS A 26 12.40 0.11 12.94
N ALA A 27 12.57 -0.37 11.71
CA ALA A 27 13.81 -0.15 10.95
C ALA A 27 14.05 1.35 10.68
N LEU A 28 13.02 2.10 10.29
CA LEU A 28 13.14 3.54 10.05
C LEU A 28 13.47 4.31 11.33
N ASP A 29 12.91 3.90 12.48
CA ASP A 29 13.21 4.50 13.78
C ASP A 29 14.68 4.26 14.17
N MET A 30 15.20 3.05 13.94
CA MET A 30 16.61 2.70 14.17
C MET A 30 17.59 3.55 13.33
N HIS A 31 17.16 4.03 12.17
CA HIS A 31 17.96 4.88 11.29
C HIS A 31 17.73 6.39 11.50
N GLY A 32 17.05 6.77 12.59
CA GLY A 32 16.84 8.19 12.91
C GLY A 32 15.86 8.90 11.98
N TYR A 33 15.12 8.15 11.16
CA TYR A 33 14.08 8.72 10.28
C TYR A 33 12.88 9.27 11.07
N ALA A 34 12.85 9.05 12.39
CA ALA A 34 11.72 9.29 13.28
C ALA A 34 11.99 10.35 14.36
N GLY A 35 12.93 11.27 14.14
CA GLY A 35 13.39 12.20 15.17
C GLY A 35 12.37 13.19 15.74
N LEU A 36 11.07 13.12 15.40
CA LEU A 36 10.10 14.17 15.75
C LEU A 36 8.70 13.70 16.19
N ALA A 37 8.32 12.42 16.09
CA ALA A 37 6.97 12.01 16.49
C ALA A 37 6.84 10.50 16.82
N SER A 38 5.95 10.19 17.77
CA SER A 38 5.58 8.81 18.10
C SER A 38 4.89 8.16 16.90
N ARG A 39 5.33 6.96 16.51
CA ARG A 39 4.73 6.17 15.44
C ARG A 39 3.95 5.00 16.00
N ARG A 40 2.74 4.80 15.47
CA ARG A 40 1.91 3.63 15.77
C ARG A 40 1.83 2.77 14.52
N VAL A 41 2.39 1.57 14.62
CA VAL A 41 2.26 0.53 13.58
C VAL A 41 0.95 -0.21 13.80
N PRO A 42 0.02 -0.21 12.82
CA PRO A 42 -1.21 -0.99 12.96
C PRO A 42 -0.95 -2.47 13.14
N ARG A 43 -1.84 -3.14 13.88
CA ARG A 43 -1.82 -4.61 14.01
C ARG A 43 -2.35 -5.29 12.75
N GLN A 44 -3.22 -4.60 12.03
CA GLN A 44 -3.85 -5.07 10.80
C GLN A 44 -3.04 -4.60 9.59
N VAL A 45 -3.06 -5.42 8.54
CA VAL A 45 -2.57 -5.06 7.21
C VAL A 45 -3.70 -5.29 6.22
N GLN A 46 -3.68 -4.58 5.09
CA GLN A 46 -4.58 -4.85 3.99
C GLN A 46 -3.93 -5.84 3.03
N LEU A 47 -4.58 -6.97 2.76
CA LEU A 47 -4.28 -7.80 1.59
C LEU A 47 -5.17 -7.34 0.44
N SER A 48 -4.56 -7.03 -0.70
CA SER A 48 -5.26 -6.64 -1.92
C SER A 48 -4.99 -7.63 -3.05
N ALA A 49 -5.99 -7.85 -3.89
CA ALA A 49 -5.91 -8.67 -5.10
C ALA A 49 -6.60 -7.94 -6.25
N TYR A 50 -5.89 -7.68 -7.34
CA TYR A 50 -6.43 -7.06 -8.56
C TYR A 50 -6.49 -8.14 -9.63
N ALA A 51 -7.70 -8.40 -10.14
CA ALA A 51 -7.93 -9.44 -11.13
C ALA A 51 -7.14 -9.20 -12.42
N ALA A 52 -6.80 -10.29 -13.10
CA ALA A 52 -6.00 -10.32 -14.33
C ALA A 52 -6.76 -9.84 -15.59
N ASP A 53 -7.98 -9.33 -15.45
CA ASP A 53 -8.86 -8.97 -16.56
C ASP A 53 -8.76 -7.49 -16.97
N GLY A 54 -7.86 -6.73 -16.33
CA GLY A 54 -7.69 -5.30 -16.57
C GLY A 54 -8.83 -4.42 -16.02
N SER A 55 -9.81 -4.99 -15.32
CA SER A 55 -10.95 -4.21 -14.78
C SER A 55 -10.61 -3.49 -13.48
N ALA A 56 -9.70 -4.06 -12.69
CA ALA A 56 -9.32 -3.55 -11.39
C ALA A 56 -8.14 -2.57 -11.50
N SER A 57 -8.33 -1.37 -10.96
CA SER A 57 -7.31 -0.33 -10.83
C SER A 57 -7.58 0.53 -9.60
N TYR A 58 -6.63 1.39 -9.25
CA TYR A 58 -6.82 2.38 -8.20
C TYR A 58 -6.46 3.76 -8.75
N ARG A 59 -7.36 4.73 -8.58
CA ARG A 59 -7.17 6.09 -9.12
C ARG A 59 -6.02 6.82 -8.40
N ARG A 60 -5.49 7.86 -9.04
CA ARG A 60 -4.50 8.75 -8.42
C ARG A 60 -5.05 9.33 -7.10
N HIS A 61 -4.27 9.17 -6.04
CA HIS A 61 -4.58 9.66 -4.69
C HIS A 61 -3.31 9.70 -3.83
N ALA A 62 -3.34 10.46 -2.73
CA ALA A 62 -2.43 10.27 -1.60
C ALA A 62 -3.10 9.36 -0.57
N ASP A 63 -2.30 8.61 0.19
CA ASP A 63 -2.83 7.69 1.22
C ASP A 63 -3.36 8.43 2.45
N ALA A 64 -2.81 9.62 2.73
CA ALA A 64 -3.26 10.49 3.78
C ALA A 64 -4.23 11.55 3.25
N CYS A 65 -5.33 11.76 3.99
CA CYS A 65 -6.25 12.86 3.72
C CYS A 65 -5.66 14.17 4.26
N SER A 66 -5.58 15.19 3.39
CA SER A 66 -5.11 16.53 3.73
C SER A 66 -6.24 17.55 3.92
N ASP A 67 -7.49 17.12 3.75
CA ASP A 67 -8.65 18.01 3.82
C ASP A 67 -8.82 18.55 5.24
N SER A 68 -9.22 19.83 5.31
CA SER A 68 -9.35 20.52 6.59
C SER A 68 -10.62 20.11 7.32
N PHE A 69 -10.70 20.47 8.61
CA PHE A 69 -11.94 20.34 9.38
C PHE A 69 -13.12 21.07 8.74
N LEU A 70 -12.88 22.21 8.09
CA LEU A 70 -13.94 23.00 7.46
C LEU A 70 -14.47 22.32 6.19
N ASP A 71 -13.62 21.59 5.47
CA ASP A 71 -14.00 20.90 4.24
C ASP A 71 -14.78 19.60 4.54
N LEU A 72 -14.38 18.89 5.60
CA LEU A 72 -14.95 17.60 5.98
C LEU A 72 -16.15 17.73 6.93
N GLY A 73 -16.18 18.76 7.77
CA GLY A 73 -17.05 18.83 8.94
C GLY A 73 -16.64 17.87 10.06
N LEU A 74 -17.19 18.08 11.26
CA LEU A 74 -16.78 17.37 12.48
C LEU A 74 -16.85 15.84 12.39
N LEU A 75 -17.97 15.31 11.90
CA LEU A 75 -18.18 13.86 11.89
C LEU A 75 -17.22 13.17 10.94
N GLU A 76 -17.04 13.69 9.73
CA GLU A 76 -16.14 13.08 8.75
C GLU A 76 -14.67 13.27 9.15
N TRP A 77 -14.32 14.43 9.72
CA TRP A 77 -12.99 14.69 10.25
C TRP A 77 -12.58 13.71 11.36
N LEU A 78 -13.52 13.33 12.24
CA LEU A 78 -13.31 12.30 13.26
C LEU A 78 -13.22 10.89 12.66
N ARG A 79 -14.08 10.55 11.70
CA ARG A 79 -14.08 9.24 11.02
C ARG A 79 -12.80 9.00 10.22
N LEU A 80 -12.28 10.04 9.58
CA LEU A 80 -11.06 9.98 8.77
C LEU A 80 -9.78 10.18 9.58
N ARG A 81 -9.83 10.21 10.91
CA ARG A 81 -8.64 10.38 11.76
C ARG A 81 -7.50 9.43 11.39
N ASP A 82 -7.78 8.14 11.30
CA ASP A 82 -6.79 7.12 10.93
C ASP A 82 -6.24 7.28 9.51
N TYR A 83 -6.96 7.97 8.61
CA TYR A 83 -6.47 8.31 7.27
C TYR A 83 -5.59 9.56 7.30
N ARG A 84 -6.00 10.60 8.03
CA ARG A 84 -5.25 11.86 8.15
C ARG A 84 -3.93 11.71 8.90
N GLU A 85 -3.87 10.77 9.84
CA GLU A 85 -2.67 10.51 10.65
C GLU A 85 -1.64 9.59 9.98
N ARG A 86 -1.94 9.06 8.78
CA ARG A 86 -0.97 8.25 8.01
C ARG A 86 0.24 9.08 7.65
N THR A 87 1.41 8.51 7.87
CA THR A 87 2.70 9.13 7.56
C THR A 87 3.50 8.31 6.58
N LEU A 88 3.39 6.98 6.66
CA LEU A 88 4.08 6.09 5.74
C LEU A 88 3.13 5.02 5.22
N THR A 89 3.30 4.68 3.96
CA THR A 89 2.68 3.49 3.36
C THR A 89 3.77 2.50 3.00
N ALA A 90 3.70 1.30 3.57
CA ALA A 90 4.57 0.18 3.21
C ALA A 90 3.77 -0.85 2.40
N ILE A 91 4.21 -1.14 1.18
CA ILE A 91 3.56 -2.07 0.25
C ILE A 91 4.55 -3.18 -0.10
N LEU A 92 4.21 -4.43 0.22
CA LEU A 92 4.97 -5.61 -0.18
C LEU A 92 4.24 -6.38 -1.27
N TYR A 93 4.89 -6.56 -2.41
CA TYR A 93 4.35 -7.33 -3.53
C TYR A 93 4.56 -8.82 -3.35
N LEU A 94 3.48 -9.59 -3.51
CA LEU A 94 3.45 -11.05 -3.34
C LEU A 94 3.35 -11.80 -4.68
N ASN A 95 3.70 -11.13 -5.77
CA ASN A 95 3.55 -11.66 -7.12
C ASN A 95 4.71 -12.58 -7.51
N SER A 96 4.72 -13.04 -8.76
CA SER A 96 5.90 -13.69 -9.32
C SER A 96 7.11 -12.73 -9.32
N PRO A 97 8.33 -13.21 -9.01
CA PRO A 97 9.57 -12.45 -9.23
C PRO A 97 9.75 -12.05 -10.70
N SER A 98 9.27 -12.89 -11.63
CA SER A 98 9.34 -12.67 -13.08
C SER A 98 8.13 -11.92 -13.65
N TRP A 99 7.45 -11.06 -12.86
CA TRP A 99 6.22 -10.35 -13.27
C TRP A 99 6.31 -9.70 -14.66
N ALA A 100 7.42 -9.02 -14.97
CA ALA A 100 7.61 -8.33 -16.24
C ALA A 100 7.61 -9.28 -17.47
N GLU A 101 8.09 -10.51 -17.28
CA GLU A 101 8.18 -11.52 -18.34
C GLU A 101 6.81 -12.19 -18.60
N GLN A 102 5.87 -12.10 -17.67
CA GLN A 102 4.56 -12.73 -17.76
C GLN A 102 3.58 -11.97 -18.67
N GLY A 103 4.06 -10.94 -19.37
CA GLY A 103 3.24 -10.20 -20.33
C GLY A 103 2.08 -9.46 -19.67
N ALA A 104 2.23 -9.08 -18.41
CA ALA A 104 1.21 -8.36 -17.66
C ALA A 104 1.07 -6.90 -18.12
N ALA A 105 1.00 -6.65 -19.43
CA ALA A 105 0.78 -5.34 -20.01
C ALA A 105 -0.73 -5.12 -20.17
N ALA A 106 -1.25 -4.01 -19.62
CA ALA A 106 -2.62 -3.61 -19.91
C ALA A 106 -2.77 -3.23 -21.40
N PRO A 107 -3.94 -3.43 -22.02
CA PRO A 107 -4.21 -2.92 -23.37
C PRO A 107 -3.90 -1.42 -23.46
N GLY A 108 -3.06 -1.02 -24.42
CA GLY A 108 -2.67 0.39 -24.60
C GLY A 108 -1.60 0.91 -23.62
N SER A 109 -0.91 0.02 -22.90
CA SER A 109 0.25 0.37 -22.07
C SER A 109 1.55 -0.13 -22.70
N ASP A 110 2.66 0.56 -22.42
CA ASP A 110 3.99 0.07 -22.77
C ASP A 110 4.16 -1.33 -22.17
N ALA A 111 4.66 -2.28 -22.98
CA ALA A 111 4.78 -3.67 -22.61
C ALA A 111 5.52 -3.83 -21.25
N GLY A 112 4.85 -4.45 -20.27
CA GLY A 112 5.41 -4.74 -18.94
C GLY A 112 4.96 -3.83 -17.78
N SER A 113 4.00 -2.91 -17.99
CA SER A 113 3.55 -1.93 -16.98
C SER A 113 2.21 -2.22 -16.30
N GLY A 114 1.51 -3.31 -16.63
CA GLY A 114 0.23 -3.61 -15.98
C GLY A 114 0.44 -4.00 -14.51
N GLY A 115 -0.49 -3.52 -13.68
CA GLY A 115 -0.38 -3.61 -12.23
C GLY A 115 0.70 -2.72 -11.61
N ALA A 116 1.43 -1.92 -12.39
CA ALA A 116 2.44 -1.02 -11.84
C ALA A 116 1.82 -0.02 -10.87
N LEU A 117 2.58 0.29 -9.82
CA LEU A 117 2.31 1.43 -8.96
C LEU A 117 2.98 2.64 -9.58
N ARG A 118 2.17 3.57 -10.09
CA ARG A 118 2.66 4.82 -10.65
C ARG A 118 2.71 5.87 -9.56
N CYS A 119 3.91 6.30 -9.19
CA CYS A 119 4.13 7.36 -8.20
C CYS A 119 4.38 8.69 -8.93
N PHE A 120 3.63 9.72 -8.57
CA PHE A 120 3.75 11.06 -9.14
C PHE A 120 4.66 11.93 -8.28
N HIS A 121 5.50 12.72 -8.93
CA HIS A 121 6.40 13.67 -8.29
C HIS A 121 6.56 14.92 -9.17
N ALA A 122 7.17 15.99 -8.64
CA ALA A 122 7.24 17.29 -9.32
C ALA A 122 7.82 17.23 -10.76
N LYS A 123 8.71 16.26 -11.05
CA LYS A 123 9.36 16.08 -12.35
C LYS A 123 8.69 15.06 -13.28
N GLY A 124 7.52 14.52 -12.94
CA GLY A 124 6.83 13.49 -13.73
C GLY A 124 6.32 12.33 -12.89
N PHE A 125 6.52 11.11 -13.36
CA PHE A 125 6.12 9.90 -12.64
C PHE A 125 7.18 8.81 -12.74
N THR A 126 7.14 7.88 -11.80
CA THR A 126 7.94 6.65 -11.81
C THR A 126 6.99 5.47 -11.66
N ASP A 127 7.09 4.50 -12.57
CA ASP A 127 6.33 3.24 -12.48
C ASP A 127 7.16 2.17 -11.76
N ILE A 128 6.59 1.61 -10.70
CA ILE A 128 7.18 0.52 -9.94
C ILE A 128 6.48 -0.78 -10.33
N VAL A 129 7.21 -1.65 -11.02
CA VAL A 129 6.73 -2.99 -11.41
C VAL A 129 6.51 -3.83 -10.14
N PRO A 130 5.34 -4.47 -9.95
CA PRO A 130 4.98 -5.13 -8.70
C PRO A 130 5.61 -6.53 -8.59
N ARG A 131 6.93 -6.65 -8.78
CA ARG A 131 7.65 -7.93 -8.69
C ARG A 131 7.58 -8.51 -7.27
N GLY A 132 7.38 -9.82 -7.16
CA GLY A 132 7.41 -10.52 -5.88
C GLY A 132 8.63 -10.18 -5.02
N GLY A 133 8.43 -9.91 -3.74
CA GLY A 133 9.48 -9.54 -2.79
C GLY A 133 9.89 -8.06 -2.85
N THR A 134 9.32 -7.26 -3.75
CA THR A 134 9.56 -5.82 -3.79
C THR A 134 8.78 -5.13 -2.67
N LEU A 135 9.51 -4.45 -1.78
CA LEU A 135 8.95 -3.59 -0.74
C LEU A 135 9.06 -2.12 -1.19
N VAL A 136 7.94 -1.43 -1.22
CA VAL A 136 7.85 0.01 -1.51
C VAL A 136 7.45 0.74 -0.23
N ILE A 137 8.15 1.83 0.08
CA ILE A 137 7.84 2.70 1.21
C ILE A 137 7.61 4.10 0.64
N LEU A 138 6.43 4.66 0.91
CA LEU A 138 6.02 5.98 0.45
C LEU A 138 5.80 6.90 1.64
N ASP A 139 6.09 8.19 1.45
CA ASP A 139 5.50 9.24 2.28
C ASP A 139 4.01 9.34 1.93
N ALA A 140 3.15 9.00 2.90
CA ALA A 140 1.71 8.88 2.69
C ALA A 140 1.03 10.22 2.38
N LYS A 141 1.66 11.35 2.73
CA LYS A 141 1.13 12.70 2.55
C LYS A 141 1.61 13.34 1.25
N VAL A 142 2.83 13.01 0.82
CA VAL A 142 3.48 13.70 -0.30
C VAL A 142 3.35 12.93 -1.61
N ILE A 143 3.43 11.60 -1.58
CA ILE A 143 3.50 10.81 -2.80
C ILE A 143 2.10 10.36 -3.23
N GLU A 144 1.53 11.13 -4.16
CA GLU A 144 0.36 10.66 -4.90
C GLU A 144 0.73 9.48 -5.80
N HIS A 145 -0.17 8.51 -5.87
CA HIS A 145 0.04 7.32 -6.67
C HIS A 145 -1.26 6.72 -7.19
N GLU A 146 -1.15 5.92 -8.25
CA GLU A 146 -2.23 5.12 -8.81
C GLU A 146 -1.76 3.69 -9.07
N VAL A 147 -2.71 2.74 -9.09
CA VAL A 147 -2.43 1.35 -9.48
C VAL A 147 -2.95 1.14 -10.89
N ARG A 148 -2.03 0.90 -11.82
CA ARG A 148 -2.35 0.62 -13.22
C ARG A 148 -3.15 -0.69 -13.32
N PRO A 149 -4.08 -0.81 -14.28
CA PRO A 149 -4.81 -2.05 -14.51
C PRO A 149 -3.88 -3.26 -14.65
N SER A 150 -4.24 -4.37 -14.02
CA SER A 150 -3.50 -5.64 -14.14
C SER A 150 -4.15 -6.50 -15.22
N ALA A 151 -3.44 -6.80 -16.30
CA ALA A 151 -3.90 -7.73 -17.33
C ALA A 151 -2.98 -8.96 -17.33
N GLY A 152 -3.51 -10.15 -17.60
CA GLY A 152 -2.72 -11.39 -17.75
C GLY A 152 -2.30 -12.09 -16.46
N ALA A 153 -2.17 -11.38 -15.34
CA ALA A 153 -1.90 -11.98 -14.03
C ALA A 153 -2.62 -11.24 -12.89
N THR A 154 -3.05 -11.99 -11.86
CA THR A 154 -3.64 -11.41 -10.65
C THR A 154 -2.54 -10.78 -9.80
N ARG A 155 -2.70 -9.51 -9.45
CA ARG A 155 -1.73 -8.76 -8.64
C ARG A 155 -2.10 -8.79 -7.16
N PHE A 156 -1.20 -9.29 -6.34
CA PHE A 156 -1.30 -9.34 -4.88
C PHE A 156 -0.34 -8.37 -4.20
N ALA A 157 -0.82 -7.70 -3.16
CA ALA A 157 0.02 -6.87 -2.30
C ALA A 157 -0.49 -6.85 -0.85
N ILE A 158 0.44 -6.74 0.10
CA ILE A 158 0.16 -6.43 1.49
C ILE A 158 0.55 -4.97 1.75
N THR A 159 -0.37 -4.22 2.34
CA THR A 159 -0.16 -2.81 2.68
C THR A 159 -0.30 -2.58 4.19
N SER A 160 0.62 -1.83 4.76
CA SER A 160 0.53 -1.30 6.13
C SER A 160 0.72 0.21 6.11
N TRP A 161 -0.17 0.93 6.79
CA TRP A 161 -0.09 2.38 6.94
C TRP A 161 0.39 2.75 8.33
N VAL A 162 1.63 3.22 8.45
CA VAL A 162 2.14 3.70 9.73
C VAL A 162 1.56 5.08 9.98
N ILE A 163 0.96 5.25 11.16
CA ILE A 163 0.45 6.54 11.57
C ILE A 163 1.39 7.19 12.57
N SER A 164 1.35 8.51 12.65
CA SER A 164 2.08 9.24 13.67
C SER A 164 1.16 10.18 14.40
N ASP A 165 1.23 10.14 15.73
CA ASP A 165 0.62 11.16 16.56
C ASP A 165 1.44 12.43 16.36
N SER A 166 0.91 13.35 15.57
CA SER A 166 1.44 14.71 15.57
C SER A 166 1.23 15.23 16.99
N ALA A 167 2.30 15.56 17.71
CA ALA A 167 2.17 16.26 18.97
C ALA A 167 1.39 17.55 18.69
N THR A 168 0.15 17.59 19.16
CA THR A 168 -0.70 18.79 19.16
C THR A 168 -0.05 19.88 19.98
#